data_AF-N9KYT9-F1
#
_entry.id   AF-N9KYT9-F1
#
_cell.length_a   1.000
_cell.length_b   1.000
_cell.length_c   1.000
_cell.angle_alpha   90.00
_cell.angle_beta   90.00
_cell.angle_gamma   90.00
#
_symmetry.space_group_name_H-M   'P 1'
#
loop_
_entity.id
_entity.type
_entity.pdbx_description
1 polymer ?
#
loop_
_entity_poly.entity_id
_entity_poly.type
_entity_poly.pdbx_seq_one_letter_code
_entity_poly.pdbx_strand_id
1 'polypeptide(L)'
;MNKFIKYLGLYVPLILIILSFVGSIFIFSNQTFNIGSSKIIDANLSAQFGNLYGGLIGTILSASSVFLLIYTIFQQKIESQKNNLENNFFKMLDCHNQHLNYICIPHLNPEKGMVEGKRAFIQFKIQFKKILETVNYIFSKHTLEFSEQELADISYIIFYYGLEGSWTNFIHNKLGRYNTLTLEIIKDIQSELKTKSNGTNKFLRANQTYLSSYFRNMYNAIKMVDESKILNDFEKYELIKIYRAQLSNPELYVIFFNVLSRFGKKWLQSDFINKYDFIKNIPFEYCDGYDPKHYFPSIKFEEDEY
;
A
#
# COMPACT_ATOMS: atom_id res chain seq x y z
N MET A 1 13.98 -13.09 -11.69
CA MET A 1 15.36 -13.63 -11.83
C MET A 1 15.57 -14.12 -13.26
N ASN A 2 16.68 -13.77 -13.91
CA ASN A 2 16.97 -14.19 -15.29
C ASN A 2 17.03 -15.74 -15.35
N LYS A 3 16.30 -16.35 -16.30
CA LYS A 3 16.27 -17.82 -16.49
C LYS A 3 17.69 -18.40 -16.58
N PHE A 4 18.62 -17.63 -17.14
CA PHE A 4 20.03 -17.98 -17.25
C PHE A 4 20.73 -18.22 -15.90
N ILE A 5 20.52 -17.35 -14.91
CA ILE A 5 21.17 -17.47 -13.59
C ILE A 5 20.63 -18.70 -12.84
N LYS A 6 19.32 -18.97 -12.97
CA LYS A 6 18.72 -20.19 -12.40
C LYS A 6 19.27 -21.44 -13.07
N TYR A 7 19.43 -21.40 -14.39
CA TYR A 7 19.95 -22.52 -15.16
C TYR A 7 21.39 -22.86 -14.73
N LEU A 8 22.26 -21.84 -14.75
CA LEU A 8 23.68 -21.98 -14.45
C LEU A 8 23.94 -22.28 -12.96
N GLY A 9 23.20 -21.62 -12.07
CA GLY A 9 23.36 -21.77 -10.63
C GLY A 9 22.78 -23.04 -10.01
N LEU A 10 21.86 -23.73 -10.70
CA LEU A 10 21.16 -24.89 -10.13
C LEU A 10 21.38 -26.19 -10.92
N TYR A 11 21.37 -26.13 -12.26
CA TYR A 11 21.45 -27.35 -13.08
C TYR A 11 22.89 -27.79 -13.34
N VAL A 12 23.81 -26.85 -13.59
CA VAL A 12 25.24 -27.16 -13.74
C VAL A 12 25.82 -27.86 -12.49
N PRO A 13 25.64 -27.35 -11.25
CA PRO A 13 26.14 -28.05 -10.08
C PRO A 13 25.52 -29.42 -9.88
N LEU A 14 24.24 -29.60 -10.24
CA LEU A 14 23.56 -30.89 -10.15
C LEU A 14 24.15 -31.92 -11.11
N ILE A 15 24.48 -31.51 -12.34
CA ILE A 15 25.19 -32.35 -13.31
C ILE A 15 26.59 -32.73 -12.80
N LEU A 16 27.33 -31.77 -12.24
CA LEU A 16 28.65 -32.01 -11.67
C LEU A 16 28.60 -33.00 -10.49
N ILE A 17 27.57 -32.92 -9.64
CA ILE A 17 27.36 -33.86 -8.54
C ILE A 17 27.08 -35.27 -9.09
N ILE A 18 26.26 -35.41 -10.13
CA ILE A 18 25.99 -36.70 -10.78
C ILE A 18 27.28 -37.27 -11.40
N LEU A 19 28.04 -36.45 -12.12
CA LEU A 19 29.33 -36.85 -12.71
C LEU A 19 30.33 -37.30 -11.64
N SER A 20 30.38 -36.59 -10.51
CA SER A 20 31.17 -36.97 -9.34
C SER A 20 30.73 -38.34 -8.80
N PHE A 21 29.42 -38.58 -8.65
CA PHE A 21 28.91 -39.86 -8.16
C PHE A 21 29.23 -41.04 -9.11
N VAL A 22 29.02 -40.84 -10.41
CA VAL A 22 29.38 -41.84 -11.44
C VAL A 22 30.88 -42.10 -11.47
N GLY A 23 31.69 -41.04 -11.39
CA GLY A 23 33.15 -41.14 -11.31
C GLY A 23 33.60 -41.93 -10.08
N SER A 24 33.00 -41.68 -8.91
CA SER A 24 33.29 -42.45 -7.70
C SER A 24 32.96 -43.93 -7.87
N ILE A 25 31.79 -44.29 -8.42
CA ILE A 25 31.42 -45.69 -8.69
C ILE A 25 32.44 -46.36 -9.61
N PHE A 26 32.85 -45.67 -10.68
CA PHE A 26 33.84 -46.19 -11.62
C PHE A 26 35.20 -46.45 -10.95
N ILE A 27 35.69 -45.52 -10.12
CA ILE A 27 36.97 -45.68 -9.42
C ILE A 27 36.90 -46.86 -8.43
N PHE A 28 35.83 -46.97 -7.64
CA PHE A 28 35.68 -48.07 -6.67
C PHE A 28 35.48 -49.45 -7.33
N SER A 29 34.89 -49.48 -8.53
CA SER A 29 34.70 -50.74 -9.27
C SER A 29 35.98 -51.22 -9.97
N ASN A 30 37.02 -50.39 -10.02
CA ASN A 30 38.28 -50.75 -10.67
C ASN A 30 39.07 -51.74 -9.80
N GLN A 31 39.55 -52.83 -10.41
CA GLN A 31 40.30 -53.89 -9.72
C GLN A 31 41.53 -53.39 -8.96
N THR A 32 42.12 -52.27 -9.41
CA THR A 32 43.31 -51.65 -8.81
C THR A 32 43.06 -51.10 -7.40
N PHE A 33 41.83 -50.65 -7.12
CA PHE A 33 41.45 -49.98 -5.87
C PHE A 33 40.35 -50.74 -5.11
N ASN A 34 40.22 -52.05 -5.38
CA ASN A 34 39.13 -52.87 -4.88
C ASN A 34 39.15 -52.95 -3.34
N ILE A 35 38.13 -52.38 -2.69
CA ILE A 35 38.01 -52.32 -1.24
C ILE A 35 37.60 -53.69 -0.70
N GLY A 36 38.32 -54.20 0.30
CA GLY A 36 37.96 -55.42 1.04
C GLY A 36 38.59 -56.71 0.51
N SER A 37 39.51 -56.63 -0.46
CA SER A 37 40.28 -57.77 -0.96
C SER A 37 41.42 -58.21 -0.01
N SER A 38 41.92 -57.30 0.84
CA SER A 38 42.93 -57.59 1.87
C SER A 38 42.54 -56.94 3.21
N LYS A 39 43.03 -57.51 4.33
CA LYS A 39 42.86 -56.94 5.69
C LYS A 39 43.94 -55.91 6.06
N ILE A 40 44.95 -55.72 5.21
CA ILE A 40 46.10 -54.83 5.44
C ILE A 40 46.03 -53.70 4.41
N ILE A 41 46.01 -52.46 4.90
CA ILE A 41 45.98 -51.26 4.05
C ILE A 41 47.37 -50.99 3.51
N ASP A 42 47.53 -50.99 2.18
CA ASP A 42 48.76 -50.53 1.52
C ASP A 42 48.80 -48.99 1.52
N ALA A 43 49.75 -48.42 2.25
CA ALA A 43 49.88 -46.98 2.41
C ALA A 43 50.18 -46.24 1.09
N ASN A 44 50.98 -46.83 0.19
CA ASN A 44 51.35 -46.20 -1.08
C ASN A 44 50.17 -46.21 -2.06
N LEU A 45 49.48 -47.34 -2.17
CA LEU A 45 48.30 -47.46 -3.04
C LEU A 45 47.15 -46.58 -2.55
N SER A 46 46.97 -46.50 -1.23
CA SER A 46 45.98 -45.59 -0.61
C SER A 46 46.30 -44.11 -0.89
N ALA A 47 47.58 -43.72 -0.88
CA ALA A 47 48.00 -42.35 -1.21
C ALA A 47 47.73 -42.02 -2.69
N GLN A 48 48.02 -42.94 -3.62
CA GLN A 48 47.72 -42.77 -5.04
C GLN A 48 46.21 -42.66 -5.31
N PHE A 49 45.41 -43.50 -4.64
CA PHE A 49 43.95 -43.40 -4.67
C PHE A 49 43.47 -42.04 -4.17
N GLY A 50 43.94 -41.60 -3.01
CA GLY A 50 43.58 -40.31 -2.42
C GLY A 50 43.87 -39.15 -3.37
N ASN A 51 45.03 -39.19 -4.06
CA ASN A 51 45.38 -38.18 -5.06
C ASN A 51 44.44 -38.18 -6.27
N LEU A 52 44.12 -39.35 -6.83
CA LEU A 52 43.18 -39.46 -7.96
C LEU A 52 41.78 -39.02 -7.56
N TYR A 53 41.27 -39.56 -6.45
CA TYR A 53 39.93 -39.28 -5.96
C TYR A 53 39.78 -37.81 -5.55
N GLY A 54 40.69 -37.29 -4.75
CA GLY A 54 40.70 -35.88 -4.35
C GLY A 54 40.88 -34.93 -5.54
N GLY A 55 41.81 -35.24 -6.45
CA GLY A 55 42.10 -34.41 -7.61
C GLY A 55 40.97 -34.37 -8.65
N LEU A 56 40.28 -35.50 -8.88
CA LEU A 56 39.18 -35.58 -9.84
C LEU A 56 37.82 -35.29 -9.19
N ILE A 57 37.40 -36.13 -8.24
CA ILE A 57 36.09 -36.03 -7.58
C ILE A 57 36.04 -34.79 -6.71
N GLY A 58 37.09 -34.52 -5.92
CA GLY A 58 37.17 -33.34 -5.06
C GLY A 58 37.13 -32.04 -5.86
N THR A 59 37.81 -31.95 -7.00
CA THR A 59 37.74 -30.77 -7.88
C THR A 59 36.34 -30.57 -8.50
N ILE A 60 35.69 -31.65 -8.96
CA ILE A 60 34.32 -31.58 -9.51
C ILE A 60 33.33 -31.10 -8.45
N LEU A 61 33.41 -31.64 -7.23
CA LEU A 61 32.57 -31.21 -6.11
C LEU A 61 32.87 -29.77 -5.67
N SER A 62 34.14 -29.37 -5.67
CA SER A 62 34.53 -27.98 -5.38
C SER A 62 33.95 -27.01 -6.40
N ALA A 63 34.02 -27.34 -7.70
CA ALA A 63 33.40 -26.55 -8.76
C ALA A 63 31.88 -26.44 -8.57
N SER A 64 31.19 -27.54 -8.27
CA SER A 64 29.76 -27.56 -7.96
C SER A 64 29.42 -26.64 -6.78
N SER A 65 30.23 -26.69 -5.72
CA SER A 65 30.05 -25.87 -4.52
C SER A 65 30.15 -24.38 -4.83
N VAL A 66 31.08 -23.97 -5.70
CA VAL A 66 31.20 -22.58 -6.16
C VAL A 66 29.94 -22.13 -6.92
N PHE A 67 29.40 -22.94 -7.83
CA PHE A 67 28.17 -22.59 -8.55
C PHE A 67 26.96 -22.43 -7.60
N LEU A 68 26.81 -23.35 -6.64
CA LEU A 68 25.74 -23.27 -5.63
C LEU A 68 25.91 -22.04 -4.72
N LEU A 69 27.13 -21.70 -4.34
CA LEU A 69 27.43 -20.51 -3.55
C LEU A 69 27.04 -19.23 -4.33
N ILE A 70 27.43 -19.14 -5.61
CA ILE A 70 27.06 -18.01 -6.48
C ILE A 70 25.54 -17.88 -6.57
N TYR A 71 24.83 -18.99 -6.82
CA TYR A 71 23.37 -19.01 -6.84
C TYR A 71 22.76 -18.52 -5.53
N THR A 72 23.28 -19.00 -4.40
CA THR A 72 22.83 -18.61 -3.06
C THR A 72 23.02 -17.12 -2.83
N ILE A 73 24.17 -16.54 -3.20
CA ILE A 73 24.44 -15.09 -3.07
C ILE A 73 23.43 -14.27 -3.89
N PHE A 74 23.10 -14.70 -5.11
CA PHE A 74 22.09 -14.02 -5.92
C PHE A 74 20.70 -14.07 -5.29
N GLN A 75 20.31 -15.21 -4.73
CA GLN A 75 19.03 -15.32 -4.03
C GLN A 75 19.00 -14.47 -2.77
N GLN A 76 20.06 -14.50 -1.97
CA GLN A 76 20.21 -13.66 -0.78
C GLN A 76 20.15 -12.17 -1.12
N LYS A 77 20.70 -11.75 -2.27
CA LYS A 77 20.61 -10.36 -2.72
C LYS A 77 19.17 -9.95 -3.05
N ILE A 78 18.42 -10.80 -3.74
CA ILE A 78 17.00 -10.54 -4.06
C ILE A 78 16.19 -10.45 -2.76
N GLU A 79 16.37 -11.42 -1.86
CA GLU A 79 15.69 -11.45 -0.57
C GLU A 79 16.04 -10.24 0.30
N SER A 80 17.31 -9.85 0.34
CA SER A 80 17.76 -8.64 1.03
C SER A 80 17.09 -7.38 0.45
N GLN A 81 16.93 -7.29 -0.87
CA GLN A 81 16.22 -6.17 -1.50
C GLN A 81 14.73 -6.15 -1.14
N LYS A 82 14.07 -7.31 -1.09
CA LYS A 82 12.68 -7.43 -0.62
C LYS A 82 12.57 -6.95 0.82
N ASN A 83 13.38 -7.51 1.72
CA ASN A 83 13.40 -7.12 3.13
C ASN A 83 13.66 -5.63 3.32
N ASN A 84 14.58 -5.03 2.55
CA ASN A 84 14.82 -3.58 2.60
C ASN A 84 13.61 -2.77 2.15
N LEU A 85 12.90 -3.20 1.11
CA LEU A 85 11.67 -2.56 0.65
C LEU A 85 10.56 -2.68 1.70
N GLU A 86 10.35 -3.87 2.24
CA GLU A 86 9.38 -4.12 3.32
C GLU A 86 9.67 -3.28 4.55
N ASN A 87 10.93 -3.22 4.99
CA ASN A 87 11.35 -2.37 6.09
C ASN A 87 11.08 -0.88 5.82
N ASN A 88 11.33 -0.41 4.59
CA ASN A 88 11.00 0.96 4.22
C ASN A 88 9.48 1.19 4.18
N PHE A 89 8.70 0.20 3.75
CA PHE A 89 7.24 0.27 3.77
C PHE A 89 6.71 0.37 5.19
N PHE A 90 7.19 -0.48 6.11
CA PHE A 90 6.81 -0.41 7.51
C PHE A 90 7.23 0.92 8.16
N LYS A 91 8.39 1.50 7.80
CA LYS A 91 8.74 2.86 8.24
C LYS A 91 7.77 3.93 7.71
N MET A 92 7.30 3.80 6.46
CA MET A 92 6.28 4.71 5.93
C MET A 92 4.95 4.57 6.66
N LEU A 93 4.60 3.34 7.06
CA LEU A 93 3.41 3.03 7.86
C LEU A 93 3.53 3.59 9.29
N ASP A 94 4.71 3.51 9.89
CA ASP A 94 5.00 4.17 11.18
C ASP A 94 4.86 5.70 11.05
N CYS A 95 5.40 6.28 9.98
CA CYS A 95 5.25 7.70 9.68
C CYS A 95 3.77 8.09 9.47
N HIS A 96 2.98 7.23 8.81
CA HIS A 96 1.55 7.41 8.67
C HIS A 96 0.85 7.45 10.04
N ASN A 97 1.13 6.47 10.89
CA ASN A 97 0.57 6.40 12.24
C ASN A 97 1.00 7.57 13.11
N GLN A 98 2.25 8.04 12.98
CA GLN A 98 2.72 9.26 13.63
C GLN A 98 1.96 10.50 13.14
N HIS A 99 1.77 10.66 11.83
CA HIS A 99 0.95 11.75 11.29
C HIS A 99 -0.46 11.70 11.84
N LEU A 100 -1.10 10.53 11.85
CA LEU A 100 -2.43 10.34 12.42
C LEU A 100 -2.45 10.82 13.88
N ASN A 101 -1.52 10.35 14.70
CA ASN A 101 -1.44 10.70 16.12
C ASN A 101 -1.18 12.20 16.35
N TYR A 102 -0.45 12.86 15.45
CA TYR A 102 -0.20 14.31 15.53
C TYR A 102 -1.35 15.17 15.03
N ILE A 103 -2.38 14.60 14.38
CA ILE A 103 -3.58 15.37 14.04
C ILE A 103 -4.27 15.72 15.35
N CYS A 104 -4.25 17.01 15.69
CA CYS A 104 -4.94 17.59 16.83
C CYS A 104 -5.86 18.73 16.31
N ILE A 105 -7.17 18.57 16.52
CA ILE A 105 -8.19 19.50 16.04
C ILE A 105 -9.21 19.81 17.14
N PRO A 106 -9.87 20.98 17.11
CA PRO A 106 -10.97 21.25 18.04
C PRO A 106 -12.11 20.25 17.86
N HIS A 107 -12.76 19.85 18.95
CA HIS A 107 -14.02 19.11 18.86
C HIS A 107 -15.12 20.02 18.27
N LEU A 108 -16.05 19.46 17.50
CA LEU A 108 -17.22 20.19 16.99
C LEU A 108 -18.20 20.65 18.10
N ASN A 109 -17.94 20.25 19.35
CA ASN A 109 -18.60 20.73 20.54
C ASN A 109 -17.49 21.44 21.34
N PRO A 110 -17.50 22.79 21.40
CA PRO A 110 -16.43 23.56 22.02
C PRO A 110 -16.11 23.15 23.47
N GLU A 111 -17.12 22.69 24.22
CA GLU A 111 -16.98 22.25 25.62
C GLU A 111 -16.06 21.02 25.78
N LYS A 112 -15.90 20.22 24.71
CA LYS A 112 -15.10 19.00 24.72
C LYS A 112 -13.62 19.22 24.39
N GLY A 113 -13.20 20.46 24.13
CA GLY A 113 -11.79 20.81 23.91
C GLY A 113 -11.21 20.26 22.60
N MET A 114 -9.95 19.83 22.62
CA MET A 114 -9.24 19.27 21.46
C MET A 114 -9.40 17.75 21.39
N VAL A 115 -9.34 17.19 20.18
CA VAL A 115 -9.28 15.75 19.93
C VAL A 115 -8.10 15.39 19.04
N GLU A 116 -7.57 14.19 19.28
CA GLU A 116 -6.34 13.72 18.66
C GLU A 116 -6.52 12.37 17.96
N GLY A 117 -5.62 12.06 17.01
CA GLY A 117 -5.54 10.74 16.41
C GLY A 117 -6.82 10.33 15.66
N LYS A 118 -7.21 9.06 15.82
CA LYS A 118 -8.42 8.50 15.22
C LYS A 118 -9.70 9.26 15.57
N ARG A 119 -9.76 9.92 16.75
CA ARG A 119 -10.93 10.73 17.14
C ARG A 119 -11.07 12.00 16.32
N ALA A 120 -9.98 12.53 15.78
CA ALA A 120 -10.03 13.65 14.84
C ALA A 120 -10.78 13.26 13.55
N PHE A 121 -10.57 12.05 13.03
CA PHE A 121 -11.29 11.55 11.86
C PHE A 121 -12.80 11.38 12.09
N ILE A 122 -13.23 11.11 13.33
CA ILE A 122 -14.66 11.14 13.69
C ILE A 122 -15.22 12.57 13.50
N GLN A 123 -14.48 13.60 13.93
CA GLN A 123 -14.92 14.98 13.72
C GLN A 123 -14.87 15.37 12.24
N PHE A 124 -13.88 14.91 11.48
CA PHE A 124 -13.83 15.12 10.03
C PHE A 124 -15.03 14.51 9.33
N LYS A 125 -15.40 13.26 9.66
CA LYS A 125 -16.62 12.61 9.15
C LYS A 125 -17.86 13.46 9.45
N ILE A 126 -18.07 13.84 10.71
CA ILE A 126 -19.26 14.63 11.10
C ILE A 126 -19.27 15.99 10.41
N GLN A 127 -18.11 16.67 10.32
CA GLN A 127 -17.99 17.94 9.62
C GLN A 127 -18.34 17.79 8.14
N PHE A 128 -17.74 16.81 7.45
CA PHE A 128 -17.99 16.58 6.03
C PHE A 128 -19.45 16.23 5.77
N LYS A 129 -20.07 15.35 6.56
CA LYS A 129 -21.51 15.05 6.48
C LYS A 129 -22.35 16.31 6.56
N LYS A 130 -22.07 17.20 7.51
CA LYS A 130 -22.81 18.46 7.67
C LYS A 130 -22.60 19.42 6.50
N ILE A 131 -21.41 19.43 5.91
CA ILE A 131 -21.13 20.18 4.69
C ILE A 131 -21.94 19.60 3.52
N LEU A 132 -21.86 18.29 3.29
CA LEU A 132 -22.56 17.59 2.22
C LEU A 132 -24.07 17.82 2.26
N GLU A 133 -24.70 17.63 3.43
CA GLU A 133 -26.12 17.92 3.66
C GLU A 133 -26.49 19.38 3.35
N THR A 134 -25.60 20.32 3.69
CA THR A 134 -25.85 21.75 3.49
C THR A 134 -25.70 22.16 2.05
N VAL A 135 -24.67 21.67 1.36
CA VAL A 135 -24.48 21.91 -0.07
C VAL A 135 -25.68 21.37 -0.85
N ASN A 136 -26.12 20.14 -0.55
CA ASN A 136 -27.29 19.54 -1.21
C ASN A 136 -28.58 20.35 -0.97
N TYR A 137 -28.79 20.82 0.26
CA TYR A 137 -29.92 21.68 0.59
C TYR A 137 -29.89 22.99 -0.21
N ILE A 138 -28.74 23.67 -0.29
CA ILE A 138 -28.61 24.90 -1.06
C ILE A 138 -28.80 24.66 -2.56
N PHE A 139 -28.32 23.55 -3.09
CA PHE A 139 -28.55 23.19 -4.50
C PHE A 139 -30.03 22.98 -4.78
N SER A 140 -30.73 22.27 -3.89
CA SER A 140 -32.18 22.08 -4.00
C SER A 140 -32.94 23.43 -3.92
N LYS A 141 -32.55 24.31 -3.00
CA LYS A 141 -33.14 25.64 -2.83
C LYS A 141 -32.99 26.52 -4.08
N HIS A 142 -31.85 26.42 -4.77
CA HIS A 142 -31.55 27.18 -5.98
C HIS A 142 -31.84 26.40 -7.27
N THR A 143 -32.53 25.25 -7.19
CA THR A 143 -32.87 24.39 -8.33
C THR A 143 -31.66 24.03 -9.21
N LEU A 144 -30.51 23.78 -8.59
CA LEU A 144 -29.27 23.39 -9.25
C LEU A 144 -29.20 21.87 -9.37
N GLU A 145 -29.05 21.38 -10.60
CA GLU A 145 -28.85 19.96 -10.89
C GLU A 145 -27.36 19.63 -10.95
N PHE A 146 -26.89 18.86 -9.97
CA PHE A 146 -25.54 18.30 -9.93
C PHE A 146 -25.64 16.79 -9.71
N SER A 147 -24.75 16.04 -10.35
CA SER A 147 -24.59 14.61 -10.06
C SER A 147 -24.08 14.37 -8.64
N GLU A 148 -24.28 13.17 -8.09
CA GLU A 148 -23.75 12.78 -6.78
C GLU A 148 -22.24 12.99 -6.68
N GLN A 149 -21.49 12.63 -7.73
CA GLN A 149 -20.03 12.81 -7.74
C GLN A 149 -19.62 14.29 -7.71
N GLU A 150 -20.39 15.16 -8.37
CA GLU A 150 -20.13 16.61 -8.33
C GLU A 150 -20.47 17.20 -6.97
N LEU A 151 -21.61 16.81 -6.38
CA LEU A 151 -21.99 17.17 -5.02
C LEU A 151 -20.90 16.75 -4.01
N ALA A 152 -20.37 15.53 -4.13
CA ALA A 152 -19.27 15.04 -3.32
C ALA A 152 -17.98 15.84 -3.53
N ASP A 153 -17.59 16.15 -4.77
CA ASP A 153 -16.40 16.96 -5.07
C ASP A 153 -16.49 18.37 -4.50
N ILE A 154 -17.61 19.05 -4.71
CA ILE A 154 -17.83 20.42 -4.22
C ILE A 154 -17.79 20.45 -2.69
N SER A 155 -18.50 19.52 -2.05
CA SER A 155 -18.51 19.38 -0.59
C SER A 155 -17.11 19.08 -0.05
N TYR A 156 -16.33 18.25 -0.74
CA TYR A 156 -14.98 17.88 -0.29
C TYR A 156 -14.00 19.03 -0.42
N ILE A 157 -14.15 19.89 -1.44
CA ILE A 157 -13.32 21.10 -1.59
C ILE A 157 -13.58 22.09 -0.45
N ILE A 158 -14.86 22.30 -0.12
CA ILE A 158 -15.26 23.13 1.03
C ILE A 158 -14.71 22.54 2.32
N PHE A 159 -14.84 21.23 2.52
CA PHE A 159 -14.30 20.54 3.68
C PHE A 159 -12.77 20.63 3.78
N TYR A 160 -12.07 20.52 2.65
CA TYR A 160 -10.61 20.48 2.61
C TYR A 160 -10.02 21.88 2.85
N TYR A 161 -10.49 22.89 2.14
CA TYR A 161 -9.93 24.26 2.22
C TYR A 161 -10.65 25.19 3.20
N GLY A 162 -11.84 24.82 3.67
CA GLY A 162 -12.66 25.66 4.53
C GLY A 162 -13.38 26.80 3.78
N LEU A 163 -14.26 27.49 4.50
CA LEU A 163 -15.05 28.64 4.04
C LEU A 163 -15.01 29.78 5.08
N GLU A 164 -13.92 29.92 5.81
CA GLU A 164 -13.76 30.98 6.82
C GLU A 164 -13.19 32.26 6.21
N GLY A 165 -13.63 33.45 6.64
CA GLY A 165 -13.03 34.73 6.24
C GLY A 165 -12.92 34.96 4.73
N SER A 166 -11.73 35.36 4.25
CA SER A 166 -11.47 35.69 2.82
C SER A 166 -11.42 34.47 1.90
N TRP A 167 -11.55 33.24 2.43
CA TRP A 167 -11.49 32.01 1.65
C TRP A 167 -12.68 31.85 0.69
N THR A 168 -13.81 32.54 0.88
CA THR A 168 -14.99 32.44 -0.02
C THR A 168 -14.63 32.71 -1.48
N ASN A 169 -13.84 33.76 -1.77
CA ASN A 169 -13.40 34.06 -3.13
C ASN A 169 -12.43 33.00 -3.67
N PHE A 170 -11.54 32.48 -2.81
CA PHE A 170 -10.64 31.40 -3.18
C PHE A 170 -11.39 30.12 -3.54
N ILE A 171 -12.40 29.75 -2.76
CA ILE A 171 -13.24 28.58 -3.02
C ILE A 171 -14.05 28.77 -4.29
N HIS A 172 -14.65 29.94 -4.52
CA HIS A 172 -15.30 30.27 -5.79
C HIS A 172 -14.37 30.04 -6.98
N ASN A 173 -13.15 30.57 -6.93
CA ASN A 173 -12.17 30.36 -8.00
C ASN A 173 -11.79 28.87 -8.16
N LYS A 174 -11.66 28.11 -7.07
CA LYS A 174 -11.40 26.65 -7.13
C LYS A 174 -12.57 25.85 -7.70
N LEU A 175 -13.79 26.32 -7.48
CA LEU A 175 -15.03 25.72 -7.97
C LEU A 175 -15.44 26.25 -9.34
N GLY A 176 -14.67 27.16 -9.95
CA GLY A 176 -14.97 27.77 -11.25
C GLY A 176 -15.07 26.82 -12.44
N ARG A 177 -14.82 25.52 -12.27
CA ARG A 177 -15.17 24.50 -13.27
C ARG A 177 -16.69 24.24 -13.36
N TYR A 178 -17.44 24.65 -12.34
CA TYR A 178 -18.87 24.52 -12.23
C TYR A 178 -19.50 25.89 -12.52
N ASN A 179 -19.80 26.16 -13.78
CA ASN A 179 -20.22 27.50 -14.24
C ASN A 179 -21.47 28.04 -13.51
N THR A 180 -22.31 27.15 -12.99
CA THR A 180 -23.53 27.47 -12.23
C THR A 180 -23.29 27.83 -10.77
N LEU A 181 -22.09 27.57 -10.21
CA LEU A 181 -21.74 27.94 -8.83
C LEU A 181 -21.25 29.39 -8.74
N THR A 182 -22.19 30.30 -8.57
CA THR A 182 -21.89 31.71 -8.35
C THR A 182 -21.31 31.96 -6.95
N LEU A 183 -20.65 33.11 -6.78
CA LEU A 183 -20.16 33.56 -5.47
C LEU A 183 -21.29 33.71 -4.44
N GLU A 184 -22.51 34.05 -4.88
CA GLU A 184 -23.68 34.17 -4.03
C GLU A 184 -24.11 32.82 -3.45
N ILE A 185 -24.13 31.77 -4.27
CA ILE A 185 -24.42 30.40 -3.81
C ILE A 185 -23.40 29.95 -2.74
N ILE A 186 -22.12 30.27 -2.91
CA ILE A 186 -21.09 29.91 -1.93
C ILE A 186 -21.26 30.71 -0.63
N LYS A 187 -21.66 31.98 -0.70
CA LYS A 187 -22.01 32.78 0.49
C LYS A 187 -23.23 32.22 1.20
N ASP A 188 -24.23 31.73 0.46
CA ASP A 188 -25.39 31.04 1.03
C ASP A 188 -25.00 29.77 1.76
N ILE A 189 -24.12 28.94 1.18
CA ILE A 189 -23.57 27.74 1.86
C ILE A 189 -22.84 28.15 3.13
N GLN A 190 -21.98 29.17 3.07
CA GLN A 190 -21.24 29.67 4.23
C GLN A 190 -22.19 30.15 5.35
N SER A 191 -23.24 30.91 5.00
CA SER A 191 -24.24 31.41 5.93
C SER A 191 -25.02 30.27 6.58
N GLU A 192 -25.50 29.31 5.79
CA GLU A 192 -26.26 28.16 6.28
C GLU A 192 -25.42 27.27 7.20
N LEU A 193 -24.14 27.03 6.85
CA LEU A 193 -23.22 26.30 7.71
C LEU A 193 -22.99 27.01 9.05
N LYS A 194 -22.93 28.35 9.03
CA LYS A 194 -22.80 29.17 10.24
C LYS A 194 -24.07 29.17 11.09
N THR A 195 -25.23 29.11 10.46
CA THR A 195 -26.52 28.97 11.17
C THR A 195 -26.62 27.62 11.84
N LYS A 196 -26.34 26.52 11.12
CA LYS A 196 -26.34 25.15 11.66
C LYS A 196 -25.31 24.91 12.75
N SER A 197 -24.31 25.78 12.86
CA SER A 197 -23.28 25.74 13.91
C SER A 197 -23.55 26.68 15.08
N ASN A 198 -24.75 27.25 15.20
CA ASN A 198 -25.12 28.25 16.21
C ASN A 198 -24.20 29.47 16.19
N GLY A 199 -23.84 29.97 15.00
CA GLY A 199 -22.99 31.14 14.81
C GLY A 199 -21.48 30.87 14.86
N THR A 200 -21.05 29.65 15.19
CA THR A 200 -19.62 29.29 15.32
C THR A 200 -19.00 28.85 13.98
N ASN A 201 -17.68 28.92 13.83
CA ASN A 201 -17.00 28.53 12.58
C ASN A 201 -16.64 27.02 12.51
N LYS A 202 -17.20 26.18 13.38
CA LYS A 202 -16.79 24.76 13.52
C LYS A 202 -16.93 23.93 12.23
N PHE A 203 -17.89 24.26 11.36
CA PHE A 203 -18.06 23.58 10.07
C PHE A 203 -17.30 24.28 8.93
N LEU A 204 -16.88 25.53 9.12
CA LEU A 204 -16.21 26.36 8.11
C LEU A 204 -14.67 26.22 8.12
N ARG A 205 -14.10 25.62 9.17
CA ARG A 205 -12.65 25.44 9.29
C ARG A 205 -12.05 24.56 8.19
N ALA A 206 -10.82 24.88 7.80
CA ALA A 206 -10.04 24.13 6.83
C ALA A 206 -9.41 22.86 7.44
N ASN A 207 -9.29 21.80 6.63
CA ASN A 207 -8.68 20.53 7.03
C ASN A 207 -7.42 20.17 6.22
N GLN A 208 -7.07 20.99 5.23
CA GLN A 208 -5.96 20.77 4.28
C GLN A 208 -4.63 20.46 5.00
N THR A 209 -4.28 21.23 6.02
CA THR A 209 -2.99 21.10 6.73
C THR A 209 -2.82 19.71 7.35
N TYR A 210 -3.91 19.14 7.88
CA TYR A 210 -3.91 17.81 8.51
C TYR A 210 -3.94 16.70 7.47
N LEU A 211 -4.78 16.84 6.43
CA LEU A 211 -5.06 15.77 5.48
C LEU A 211 -4.04 15.68 4.34
N SER A 212 -3.37 16.77 3.98
CA SER A 212 -2.42 16.83 2.85
C SER A 212 -1.23 15.89 3.05
N SER A 213 -0.55 15.97 4.20
CA SER A 213 0.60 15.11 4.52
C SER A 213 0.17 13.66 4.75
N TYR A 214 -0.96 13.46 5.43
CA TYR A 214 -1.56 12.15 5.69
C TYR A 214 -1.83 11.38 4.38
N PHE A 215 -2.59 11.95 3.44
CA PHE A 215 -2.90 11.28 2.17
C PHE A 215 -1.69 11.16 1.24
N ARG A 216 -0.77 12.13 1.25
CA ARG A 216 0.45 12.05 0.43
C ARG A 216 1.36 10.91 0.89
N ASN A 217 1.56 10.75 2.20
CA ASN A 217 2.33 9.63 2.73
C ASN A 217 1.65 8.30 2.38
N MET A 218 0.34 8.19 2.57
CA MET A 218 -0.43 6.99 2.21
C MET A 218 -0.29 6.61 0.74
N TYR A 219 -0.52 7.56 -0.17
CA TYR A 219 -0.37 7.33 -1.61
C TYR A 219 1.05 6.87 -1.97
N ASN A 220 2.08 7.51 -1.39
CA ASN A 220 3.47 7.17 -1.69
C ASN A 220 3.88 5.79 -1.14
N ALA A 221 3.34 5.37 0.01
CA ALA A 221 3.62 4.05 0.57
C ALA A 221 3.05 2.94 -0.33
N ILE A 222 1.80 3.11 -0.78
CA ILE A 222 1.15 2.19 -1.72
C ILE A 222 1.93 2.18 -3.04
N LYS A 223 2.25 3.36 -3.58
CA LYS A 223 3.00 3.51 -4.83
C LYS A 223 4.37 2.81 -4.78
N MET A 224 5.09 2.91 -3.65
CA MET A 224 6.40 2.27 -3.49
C MET A 224 6.31 0.75 -3.60
N VAL A 225 5.26 0.15 -3.03
CA VAL A 225 5.01 -1.30 -3.12
C VAL A 225 4.55 -1.67 -4.52
N ASP A 226 3.60 -0.93 -5.08
CA ASP A 226 2.99 -1.19 -6.38
C ASP A 226 4.02 -1.15 -7.53
N GLU A 227 4.87 -0.12 -7.56
CA GLU A 227 5.88 0.07 -8.61
C GLU A 227 7.10 -0.87 -8.47
N SER A 228 7.18 -1.64 -7.38
CA SER A 228 8.26 -2.59 -7.16
C SER A 228 8.30 -3.66 -8.25
N LYS A 229 9.48 -3.84 -8.85
CA LYS A 229 9.75 -4.93 -9.81
C LYS A 229 10.26 -6.20 -9.13
N ILE A 230 10.54 -6.12 -7.83
CA ILE A 230 11.17 -7.19 -7.04
C ILE A 230 10.11 -8.04 -6.35
N LEU A 231 8.99 -7.41 -5.97
CA LEU A 231 7.83 -8.08 -5.39
C LEU A 231 6.93 -8.66 -6.49
N ASN A 232 6.36 -9.83 -6.22
CA ASN A 232 5.25 -10.37 -7.01
C ASN A 232 3.91 -9.75 -6.55
N ASP A 233 2.84 -9.95 -7.34
CA ASP A 233 1.55 -9.29 -7.06
C ASP A 233 0.90 -9.76 -5.75
N PHE A 234 1.14 -11.00 -5.33
CA PHE A 234 0.67 -11.51 -4.04
C PHE A 234 1.38 -10.81 -2.87
N GLU A 235 2.71 -10.67 -2.92
CA GLU A 235 3.49 -9.95 -1.90
C GLU A 235 3.06 -8.48 -1.80
N LYS A 236 2.81 -7.83 -2.95
CA LYS A 236 2.30 -6.45 -2.99
C LYS A 236 0.93 -6.33 -2.32
N TYR A 237 0.03 -7.25 -2.66
CA TYR A 237 -1.31 -7.28 -2.09
C TYR A 237 -1.27 -7.49 -0.58
N GLU A 238 -0.48 -8.45 -0.08
CA GLU A 238 -0.38 -8.72 1.37
C GLU A 238 0.21 -7.53 2.15
N LEU A 239 1.22 -6.83 1.61
CA LEU A 239 1.75 -5.62 2.24
C LEU A 239 0.69 -4.51 2.35
N ILE A 240 -0.05 -4.24 1.29
CA ILE A 240 -1.07 -3.19 1.29
C ILE A 240 -2.28 -3.61 2.12
N LYS A 241 -2.61 -4.89 2.19
CA LYS A 241 -3.60 -5.44 3.11
C LYS A 241 -3.24 -5.21 4.58
N ILE A 242 -1.96 -5.36 4.95
CA ILE A 242 -1.47 -5.03 6.31
C ILE A 242 -1.69 -3.55 6.62
N TYR A 243 -1.44 -2.66 5.65
CA TYR A 243 -1.71 -1.23 5.81
C TYR A 243 -3.21 -0.98 5.96
N ARG A 244 -4.03 -1.47 5.02
CA ARG A 244 -5.49 -1.31 5.05
C ARG A 244 -6.08 -1.71 6.41
N ALA A 245 -5.62 -2.82 6.99
CA ALA A 245 -6.12 -3.33 8.28
C ALA A 245 -5.95 -2.34 9.46
N GLN A 246 -5.13 -1.30 9.33
CA GLN A 246 -4.92 -0.29 10.38
C GLN A 246 -5.90 0.89 10.31
N LEU A 247 -6.55 1.07 9.15
CA LEU A 247 -7.45 2.18 8.88
C LEU A 247 -8.77 1.98 9.63
N SER A 248 -9.21 3.02 10.32
CA SER A 248 -10.53 3.04 10.96
C SER A 248 -11.64 3.40 9.95
N ASN A 249 -12.88 2.98 10.24
CA ASN A 249 -14.03 3.33 9.38
C ASN A 249 -14.17 4.85 9.15
N PRO A 250 -13.97 5.74 10.15
CA PRO A 250 -13.91 7.19 9.90
C PRO A 250 -12.79 7.62 8.93
N GLU A 251 -11.61 6.99 8.96
CA GLU A 251 -10.55 7.25 7.98
C GLU A 251 -10.98 6.82 6.59
N LEU A 252 -11.52 5.60 6.45
CA LEU A 252 -12.04 5.06 5.18
C LEU A 252 -13.13 5.94 4.58
N TYR A 253 -14.02 6.50 5.41
CA TYR A 253 -15.03 7.46 4.98
C TYR A 253 -14.40 8.72 4.35
N VAL A 254 -13.41 9.32 5.01
CA VAL A 254 -12.76 10.52 4.47
C VAL A 254 -11.94 10.18 3.22
N ILE A 255 -11.31 9.00 3.18
CA ILE A 255 -10.60 8.48 1.99
C ILE A 255 -11.57 8.30 0.82
N PHE A 256 -12.73 7.69 1.04
CA PHE A 256 -13.72 7.45 0.00
C PHE A 256 -14.14 8.76 -0.69
N PHE A 257 -14.54 9.77 0.09
CA PHE A 257 -14.90 11.07 -0.48
C PHE A 257 -13.69 11.84 -1.05
N ASN A 258 -12.48 11.63 -0.52
CA ASN A 258 -11.27 12.14 -1.15
C ASN A 258 -11.09 11.55 -2.56
N VAL A 259 -11.28 10.24 -2.70
CA VAL A 259 -11.13 9.52 -3.97
C VAL A 259 -12.21 9.91 -4.97
N LEU A 260 -13.47 10.05 -4.53
CA LEU A 260 -14.57 10.50 -5.39
C LEU A 260 -14.38 11.94 -5.89
N SER A 261 -13.76 12.79 -5.08
CA SER A 261 -13.43 14.15 -5.45
C SER A 261 -12.21 14.23 -6.39
N ARG A 262 -11.93 15.42 -6.93
CA ARG A 262 -10.76 15.67 -7.79
C ARG A 262 -9.41 15.37 -7.13
N PHE A 263 -9.34 15.33 -5.80
CA PHE A 263 -8.10 14.98 -5.10
C PHE A 263 -7.72 13.50 -5.31
N GLY A 264 -8.71 12.65 -5.60
CA GLY A 264 -8.60 11.24 -5.89
C GLY A 264 -8.04 10.87 -7.26
N LYS A 265 -7.88 11.82 -8.19
CA LYS A 265 -7.57 11.52 -9.60
C LYS A 265 -6.38 10.57 -9.78
N LYS A 266 -5.31 10.75 -9.00
CA LYS A 266 -4.11 9.87 -9.07
C LYS A 266 -4.39 8.46 -8.54
N TRP A 267 -5.24 8.34 -7.53
CA TRP A 267 -5.65 7.04 -6.97
C TRP A 267 -6.42 6.23 -7.99
N LEU A 268 -7.35 6.88 -8.69
CA LEU A 268 -8.16 6.27 -9.76
C LEU A 268 -7.30 5.91 -10.97
N GLN A 269 -6.36 6.77 -11.38
CA GLN A 269 -5.47 6.50 -12.51
C GLN A 269 -4.53 5.31 -12.28
N SER A 270 -4.04 5.13 -11.05
CA SER A 270 -3.20 4.00 -10.68
C SER A 270 -4.01 2.77 -10.25
N ASP A 271 -5.35 2.88 -10.25
CA ASP A 271 -6.29 1.83 -9.85
C ASP A 271 -6.06 1.24 -8.44
N PHE A 272 -5.44 2.01 -7.53
CA PHE A 272 -5.05 1.50 -6.20
C PHE A 272 -6.24 1.04 -5.36
N ILE A 273 -7.40 1.67 -5.53
CA ILE A 273 -8.58 1.38 -4.72
C ILE A 273 -9.14 -0.01 -5.06
N ASN A 274 -9.29 -0.32 -6.35
CA ASN A 274 -9.76 -1.62 -6.81
C ASN A 274 -8.68 -2.70 -6.67
N LYS A 275 -7.44 -2.41 -7.11
CA LYS A 275 -6.34 -3.39 -7.12
C LYS A 275 -6.05 -4.01 -5.76
N TYR A 276 -6.25 -3.23 -4.69
CA TYR A 276 -5.92 -3.63 -3.32
C TYR A 276 -7.15 -3.76 -2.41
N ASP A 277 -8.36 -3.72 -2.99
CA ASP A 277 -9.61 -3.73 -2.24
C ASP A 277 -9.58 -2.71 -1.08
N PHE A 278 -9.03 -1.51 -1.34
CA PHE A 278 -8.47 -0.66 -0.29
C PHE A 278 -9.53 -0.15 0.70
N ILE A 279 -10.78 -0.05 0.25
CA ILE A 279 -11.92 0.42 1.04
C ILE A 279 -12.89 -0.70 1.42
N LYS A 280 -12.49 -1.98 1.33
CA LYS A 280 -13.41 -3.12 1.56
C LYS A 280 -14.08 -3.17 2.93
N ASN A 281 -13.49 -2.50 3.93
CA ASN A 281 -13.98 -2.52 5.32
C ASN A 281 -14.97 -1.38 5.62
N ILE A 282 -15.41 -0.61 4.61
CA ILE A 282 -16.48 0.37 4.80
C ILE A 282 -17.80 -0.37 5.03
N PRO A 283 -18.51 -0.15 6.16
CA PRO A 283 -19.82 -0.75 6.43
C PRO A 283 -20.89 -0.29 5.43
N PHE A 284 -21.94 -1.09 5.24
CA PHE A 284 -23.11 -0.69 4.46
C PHE A 284 -23.74 0.58 5.05
N GLU A 285 -24.26 1.42 4.15
CA GLU A 285 -24.92 2.70 4.49
C GLU A 285 -24.05 3.70 5.26
N TYR A 286 -22.74 3.45 5.41
CA TYR A 286 -21.85 4.28 6.22
C TYR A 286 -21.47 5.63 5.58
N CYS A 287 -21.69 5.76 4.27
CA CYS A 287 -21.27 6.88 3.41
C CYS A 287 -22.43 7.83 3.03
N ASP A 288 -23.38 8.04 3.94
CA ASP A 288 -24.44 9.08 3.84
C ASP A 288 -25.24 9.04 2.52
N GLY A 289 -25.66 7.83 2.11
CA GLY A 289 -26.43 7.59 0.90
C GLY A 289 -25.59 7.23 -0.33
N TYR A 290 -24.27 7.42 -0.28
CA TYR A 290 -23.37 6.95 -1.33
C TYR A 290 -23.06 5.47 -1.08
N ASP A 291 -23.21 4.63 -2.11
CA ASP A 291 -22.80 3.23 -2.07
C ASP A 291 -21.40 3.05 -2.68
N PRO A 292 -20.36 2.72 -1.89
CA PRO A 292 -19.02 2.45 -2.41
C PRO A 292 -18.98 1.39 -3.53
N LYS A 293 -19.89 0.41 -3.53
CA LYS A 293 -19.96 -0.63 -4.56
C LYS A 293 -20.35 -0.07 -5.94
N HIS A 294 -21.18 0.97 -5.97
CA HIS A 294 -21.54 1.64 -7.22
C HIS A 294 -20.30 2.23 -7.92
N TYR A 295 -19.39 2.80 -7.13
CA TYR A 295 -18.18 3.46 -7.63
C TYR A 295 -17.00 2.50 -7.82
N PHE A 296 -16.95 1.41 -7.04
CA PHE A 296 -15.86 0.43 -7.04
C PHE A 296 -16.40 -1.02 -7.11
N PRO A 297 -17.04 -1.42 -8.22
CA PRO A 297 -17.79 -2.67 -8.32
C PRO A 297 -16.92 -3.93 -8.29
N SER A 298 -15.60 -3.81 -8.48
CA SER A 298 -14.68 -4.95 -8.41
C SER A 298 -14.30 -5.34 -6.97
N ILE A 299 -14.53 -4.46 -6.00
CA ILE A 299 -14.15 -4.72 -4.61
C ILE A 299 -15.13 -5.69 -3.97
N LYS A 300 -14.59 -6.72 -3.30
CA LYS A 300 -15.38 -7.61 -2.43
C LYS A 300 -15.42 -7.02 -1.02
N PHE A 301 -16.55 -6.42 -0.66
CA PHE A 301 -16.71 -5.79 0.66
C PHE A 301 -16.85 -6.84 1.75
N GLU A 302 -16.32 -6.55 2.94
CA GLU A 302 -16.31 -7.49 4.05
C GLU A 302 -17.73 -7.90 4.49
N GLU A 303 -18.68 -6.96 4.43
CA GLU A 303 -20.06 -7.25 4.80
C GLU A 303 -20.81 -8.15 3.79
N ASP A 304 -20.26 -8.40 2.60
CA ASP A 304 -20.78 -9.40 1.66
C ASP A 304 -20.40 -10.84 2.05
N GLU A 305 -19.48 -11.00 3.00
CA GLU A 305 -18.98 -12.31 3.45
C GLU A 305 -19.81 -12.89 4.63
N TYR A 306 -20.72 -12.11 5.22
CA TYR A 306 -21.64 -12.52 6.30
C TYR A 306 -23.02 -12.91 5.74
#